data_AF-Q86DQ8-F1
#
_entry.id   AF-Q86DQ8-F1
#
_cell.length_a   1.000
_cell.length_b   1.000
_cell.length_c   1.000
_cell.angle_alpha   90.00
_cell.angle_beta   90.00
_cell.angle_gamma   90.00
#
_symmetry.space_group_name_H-M   'P 1'
#
loop_
_entity.id
_entity.type
_entity.pdbx_description
1 polymer ?
#
loop_
_entity_poly.entity_id
_entity_poly.type
_entity_poly.pdbx_seq_one_letter_code
_entity_poly.pdbx_strand_id
1 'polypeptide(L)' 'CEGCKGFFRRSITKNAVYQCKYGNNCEIDMYMRRKCQECRLKKCLTVGMRPECMVPEYQCAVKRKEKKAQKE' A
#
# COMPACT_ATOMS: atom_id res chain seq x y z
N CYS A 1 3.54 4.73 11.01
CA CYS A 1 3.41 3.44 11.73
C CYS A 1 3.51 2.27 10.75
N GLU A 2 3.95 1.10 11.22
CA GLU A 2 4.15 -0.09 10.35
C GLU A 2 2.87 -0.53 9.62
N GLY A 3 1.70 -0.37 10.26
CA GLY A 3 0.42 -0.70 9.63
C GLY A 3 0.13 0.11 8.36
N CYS A 4 0.49 1.41 8.32
CA CYS A 4 0.31 2.25 7.14
C CYS A 4 1.40 2.01 6.09
N LYS A 5 2.64 1.74 6.51
CA LYS A 5 3.73 1.33 5.61
C LYS A 5 3.38 0.06 4.83
N GLY A 6 2.90 -0.98 5.53
CA GLY A 6 2.49 -2.23 4.88
C GLY A 6 1.24 -2.08 4.00
N PHE A 7 0.28 -1.23 4.42
CA PHE A 7 -0.88 -0.90 3.60
C PHE A 7 -0.47 -0.22 2.30
N PHE A 8 0.29 0.88 2.38
CA PHE A 8 0.75 1.64 1.22
C PHE A 8 1.51 0.76 0.22
N ARG A 9 2.47 -0.05 0.71
CA ARG A 9 3.20 -0.99 -0.13
C ARG A 9 2.27 -1.87 -0.95
N ARG A 10 1.32 -2.54 -0.29
CA ARG A 10 0.37 -3.44 -0.97
C ARG A 10 -0.52 -2.72 -1.97
N SER A 11 -0.98 -1.51 -1.62
CA SER A 11 -1.85 -0.71 -2.48
C SER A 11 -1.13 -0.30 -3.77
N ILE A 12 0.13 0.15 -3.67
CA ILE A 12 0.92 0.52 -4.85
C ILE A 12 1.32 -0.72 -5.66
N THR A 13 1.87 -1.77 -5.03
CA THR A 13 2.33 -2.96 -5.78
C THR A 13 1.22 -3.68 -6.53
N LYS A 14 -0.02 -3.61 -6.04
CA LYS A 14 -1.19 -4.24 -6.67
C LYS A 14 -2.01 -3.28 -7.54
N ASN A 15 -1.58 -2.02 -7.69
CA ASN A 15 -2.37 -0.95 -8.31
C ASN A 15 -3.82 -0.95 -7.80
N ALA A 16 -3.99 -1.04 -6.48
CA ALA A 16 -5.29 -1.22 -5.88
C ALA A 16 -6.13 0.06 -6.02
N VAL A 17 -7.33 -0.10 -6.61
CA VAL A 17 -8.34 0.96 -6.67
C VAL A 17 -9.32 0.74 -5.52
N TYR A 18 -9.53 1.78 -4.73
CA TYR A 18 -10.46 1.76 -3.59
C TYR A 18 -11.55 2.80 -3.79
N GLN A 19 -12.73 2.52 -3.23
CA GLN A 19 -13.86 3.42 -3.23
C GLN A 19 -14.36 3.64 -1.80
N CYS A 20 -14.52 4.90 -1.44
CA CYS A 20 -15.00 5.37 -0.15
C CYS A 20 -16.52 5.22 -0.09
N LYS A 21 -17.00 4.77 1.06
CA LYS A 21 -18.43 4.59 1.35
C LYS A 21 -19.02 5.72 2.20
N TYR A 22 -18.23 6.76 2.50
CA TYR A 22 -18.51 7.74 3.54
C TYR A 22 -18.30 9.20 3.08
N GLY A 23 -18.33 9.46 1.76
CA GLY A 23 -18.24 10.83 1.23
C GLY A 23 -16.82 11.38 1.03
N ASN A 24 -15.82 10.51 0.82
CA ASN A 24 -14.45 10.86 0.40
C ASN A 24 -13.60 11.73 1.35
N ASN A 25 -14.13 12.20 2.48
CA ASN A 25 -13.46 13.10 3.42
C ASN A 25 -13.27 12.49 4.81
N CYS A 26 -13.02 11.18 4.90
CA CYS A 26 -12.85 10.51 6.18
C CYS A 26 -11.58 10.99 6.90
N GLU A 27 -11.72 11.38 8.17
CA GLU A 27 -10.58 11.56 9.06
C GLU A 27 -9.94 10.21 9.40
N ILE A 28 -8.62 10.10 9.25
CA ILE A 28 -7.90 8.83 9.39
C ILE A 28 -7.26 8.72 10.77
N ASP A 29 -7.96 8.09 11.69
CA ASP A 29 -7.49 7.71 13.03
C ASP A 29 -7.15 6.20 13.13
N MET A 30 -7.00 5.67 14.35
CA MET A 30 -6.71 4.24 14.58
C MET A 30 -7.86 3.29 14.17
N TYR A 31 -9.10 3.76 14.20
CA TYR A 31 -10.29 3.01 13.84
C TYR A 31 -10.57 3.12 12.33
N MET A 32 -10.71 4.33 11.83
CA MET A 32 -11.11 4.67 10.47
C MET A 32 -10.08 4.23 9.43
N ARG A 33 -8.79 4.15 9.79
CA ARG A 33 -7.76 3.54 8.93
C ARG A 33 -8.06 2.09 8.54
N ARG A 34 -8.93 1.38 9.28
CA ARG A 34 -9.37 0.01 8.93
C ARG A 34 -10.68 0.00 8.14
N LYS A 35 -11.45 1.10 8.15
CA LYS A 35 -12.79 1.19 7.55
C LYS A 35 -12.80 1.79 6.16
N CYS A 36 -11.91 2.74 5.86
CA CYS A 36 -11.86 3.38 4.55
C CYS A 36 -10.46 3.30 3.94
N GLN A 37 -10.27 2.39 2.98
CA GLN A 37 -8.99 2.25 2.28
C GLN A 37 -8.71 3.43 1.35
N GLU A 38 -9.73 4.00 0.69
CA GLU A 38 -9.53 5.11 -0.25
C GLU A 38 -8.97 6.35 0.46
N CYS A 39 -9.67 6.86 1.48
CA CYS A 39 -9.21 8.04 2.22
C CYS A 39 -7.89 7.78 2.94
N ARG A 40 -7.64 6.54 3.40
CA ARG A 40 -6.33 6.17 3.96
C ARG A 40 -5.21 6.24 2.93
N LEU A 41 -5.43 5.74 1.71
CA LEU A 41 -4.45 5.80 0.64
C LEU A 41 -4.21 7.25 0.21
N LYS A 42 -5.27 8.04 0.03
CA LYS A 42 -5.18 9.49 -0.21
C LYS A 42 -4.34 10.17 0.87
N LYS A 43 -4.63 9.93 2.15
CA LYS A 43 -3.85 10.48 3.27
C LYS A 43 -2.38 10.06 3.22
N CYS A 44 -2.07 8.79 2.91
CA CYS A 44 -0.69 8.33 2.74
C CYS A 44 0.07 9.15 1.69
N LEU A 45 -0.55 9.43 0.54
CA LEU A 45 0.02 10.27 -0.51
C LEU A 45 0.18 11.72 -0.02
N THR A 46 -0.86 12.28 0.61
CA THR A 46 -0.85 13.66 1.13
C THR A 46 0.24 13.89 2.18
N VAL A 47 0.56 12.90 3.02
CA VAL A 47 1.67 13.00 4.00
C VAL A 47 3.04 12.68 3.41
N GLY A 48 3.14 12.49 2.09
CA GLY A 48 4.41 12.35 1.37
C GLY A 48 4.91 10.91 1.19
N MET A 49 4.05 9.88 1.31
CA MET A 49 4.47 8.54 0.89
C MET A 49 4.59 8.47 -0.63
N ARG A 50 5.78 8.13 -1.12
CA ARG A 50 6.17 8.17 -2.53
C ARG A 50 5.96 6.82 -3.21
N PRO A 51 5.02 6.66 -4.16
CA PRO A 51 4.81 5.40 -4.88
C PRO A 51 6.02 4.99 -5.72
N GLU A 52 6.81 5.94 -6.22
CA GLU A 52 8.04 5.71 -6.97
C GLU A 52 9.16 5.07 -6.15
N CYS A 53 9.11 5.18 -4.82
CA CYS A 53 10.04 4.50 -3.92
C CYS A 53 9.63 3.05 -3.66
N MET A 54 8.47 2.59 -4.14
CA MET A 54 8.03 1.21 -4.02
C MET A 54 8.65 0.37 -5.13
N VAL A 55 9.29 -0.73 -4.73
CA VAL A 55 9.90 -1.69 -5.65
C VAL A 55 8.79 -2.29 -6.54
N PRO A 56 8.90 -2.16 -7.87
CA PRO A 56 7.96 -2.77 -8.80
C PRO A 56 7.85 -4.29 -8.60
N GLU A 57 6.67 -4.87 -8.86
CA GLU A 57 6.45 -6.31 -8.66
C GLU A 57 7.45 -7.17 -9.47
N TYR A 58 7.89 -6.71 -10.65
CA TYR A 58 8.89 -7.44 -11.46
C TYR A 58 10.21 -7.65 -10.70
N GLN A 59 10.71 -6.64 -9.98
CA GLN A 59 11.95 -6.76 -9.21
C GLN A 59 11.76 -7.67 -7.98
N CYS A 60 10.59 -7.61 -7.35
CA CYS A 60 10.25 -8.54 -6.27
C CYS A 60 10.14 -9.99 -6.78
N ALA A 61 9.57 -10.20 -7.96
CA ALA A 61 9.42 -11.52 -8.58
C ALA A 61 10.77 -12.15 -8.93
N VAL A 62 11.72 -11.37 -9.47
CA VAL A 62 13.10 -11.82 -9.72
C VAL A 62 13.75 -12.31 -8.44
N LYS A 63 13.75 -11.48 -7.38
CA LYS A 63 14.33 -11.85 -6.08
C LYS A 63 13.66 -13.09 -5.45
N ARG A 64 12.35 -13.28 -5.65
CA ARG A 64 11.63 -14.47 -5.18
C ARG A 64 12.04 -15.73 -5.95
N LYS A 65 12.21 -15.62 -7.27
CA LYS A 65 12.68 -16.73 -8.12
C LYS A 65 14.11 -17.14 -7.77
N GLU A 66 15.02 -16.18 -7.62
CA GLU A 66 16.41 -16.41 -7.19
C GLU A 66 16.46 -17.14 -5.85
N LYS A 67 15.69 -16.67 -4.85
CA LYS A 67 15.61 -17.33 -3.54
C LYS A 67 15.02 -18.74 -3.61
N LYS A 68 14.10 -19.01 -4.54
CA LYS A 68 13.53 -20.35 -4.74
C LYS A 68 14.58 -21.28 -5.36
N ALA A 69 15.28 -20.81 -6.38
CA ALA A 69 16.35 -21.56 -7.05
C ALA A 69 17.56 -21.83 -6.13
N GLN A 70 17.85 -20.96 -5.17
CA GLN A 70 18.89 -21.19 -4.15
C GLN A 70 18.48 -22.22 -3.07
N LYS A 71 17.20 -22.59 -3.02
CA LYS A 71 16.65 -23.51 -2.02
C LYS A 71 16.33 -24.89 -2.61
N GLU A 72 16.42 -25.01 -3.94
CA GLU A 72 16.39 -26.25 -4.71
C GLU A 72 17.82 -26.73 -4.93
#